data_AF-A0A1M7Q3G4-F1
#
_entry.id   AF-A0A1M7Q3G4-F1
#
_cell.length_a   1.000
_cell.length_b   1.000
_cell.length_c   1.000
_cell.angle_alpha   90.00
_cell.angle_beta   90.00
_cell.angle_gamma   90.00
#
_symmetry.space_group_name_H-M   'P 1'
#
loop_
_entity.id
_entity.type
_entity.pdbx_description
1 polymer ?
#
loop_
_entity_poly.entity_id
_entity_poly.type
_entity_poly.pdbx_seq_one_letter_code
_entity_poly.pdbx_strand_id
1 'polypeptide(L)'
;MEEIVKIDSIAQYNAMRGVTTKHPLVAVIDHSKAQPVPARSFNFGLYAVGLKELSGAQLRYGRKHYDYQEGSMIFVAPGQVLGVQPGVEPLAPKGYKIVSRNAHSVVLSN
;
A
#
# COMPACT_ATOMS: atom_id res chain seq x y z
N MET A 1 -22.74 -2.41 -3.22
CA MET A 1 -21.52 -2.90 -2.53
C MET A 1 -20.36 -2.55 -3.43
N GLU A 2 -19.41 -1.73 -2.99
CA GLU A 2 -18.23 -1.41 -3.80
C GLU A 2 -17.45 -2.71 -4.07
N GLU A 3 -16.97 -2.89 -5.30
CA GLU A 3 -16.17 -4.05 -5.67
C GLU A 3 -14.83 -4.03 -4.91
N ILE A 4 -14.52 -5.11 -4.19
CA ILE A 4 -13.26 -5.28 -3.48
C ILE A 4 -12.31 -6.08 -4.36
N VAL A 5 -11.23 -5.43 -4.82
CA VAL A 5 -10.21 -6.07 -5.65
C VAL A 5 -9.26 -6.85 -4.76
N LYS A 6 -9.08 -8.14 -5.03
CA LYS A 6 -8.14 -8.99 -4.27
C LYS A 6 -6.74 -8.92 -4.86
N ILE A 7 -5.72 -8.74 -4.01
CA ILE A 7 -4.31 -8.76 -4.38
C ILE A 7 -3.61 -9.86 -3.60
N ASP A 8 -3.37 -11.00 -4.25
CA ASP A 8 -2.81 -12.20 -3.61
C ASP A 8 -1.34 -12.45 -3.96
N SER A 9 -0.75 -11.69 -4.88
CA SER A 9 0.62 -11.93 -5.33
C SER A 9 1.40 -10.65 -5.58
N ILE A 10 2.73 -10.74 -5.42
CA ILE A 10 3.65 -9.65 -5.74
C ILE A 10 3.48 -9.20 -7.19
N ALA A 11 3.27 -10.14 -8.12
CA ALA A 11 3.04 -9.85 -9.53
C ALA A 11 1.79 -9.00 -9.76
N GLN A 12 0.66 -9.33 -9.12
CA GLN A 12 -0.57 -8.53 -9.20
C GLN A 12 -0.38 -7.14 -8.62
N TYR A 13 0.25 -7.04 -7.45
CA TYR A 13 0.53 -5.74 -6.83
C TYR A 13 1.41 -4.86 -7.73
N ASN A 14 2.49 -5.44 -8.25
CA ASN A 14 3.43 -4.73 -9.13
C ASN A 14 2.79 -4.31 -10.45
N ALA A 15 1.98 -5.18 -11.06
CA ALA A 15 1.24 -4.84 -12.28
C ALA A 15 0.32 -3.64 -12.06
N MET A 16 -0.43 -3.62 -10.94
CA MET A 16 -1.26 -2.48 -10.55
C MET A 16 -0.44 -1.19 -10.34
N ARG A 17 0.79 -1.31 -9.83
CA ARG A 17 1.68 -0.18 -9.60
C ARG A 17 2.53 0.18 -10.82
N GLY A 18 2.38 -0.50 -11.95
CA GLY A 18 3.23 -0.30 -13.14
C GLY A 18 4.71 -0.62 -12.92
N VAL A 19 5.02 -1.54 -12.00
CA VAL A 19 6.39 -1.94 -11.63
C VAL A 19 6.68 -3.32 -12.20
N THR A 20 7.89 -3.54 -12.72
CA THR A 20 8.34 -4.88 -13.15
C THR A 20 8.55 -5.79 -11.95
N THR A 21 8.00 -7.00 -11.99
CA THR A 21 8.22 -8.00 -10.94
C THR A 21 9.59 -8.63 -11.06
N LYS A 22 10.46 -8.37 -10.07
CA LYS A 22 11.82 -8.94 -10.01
C LYS A 22 11.93 -10.19 -9.14
N HIS A 23 11.03 -10.36 -8.17
CA HIS A 23 11.03 -11.52 -7.27
C HIS A 23 9.59 -11.91 -6.89
N PRO A 24 9.28 -13.22 -6.79
CA PRO A 24 7.90 -13.68 -6.55
C PRO A 24 7.41 -13.48 -5.10
N LEU A 25 8.33 -13.37 -4.12
CA LEU A 25 7.98 -13.31 -2.70
C LEU A 25 8.06 -11.93 -2.05
N VAL A 26 8.80 -10.99 -2.66
CA VAL A 26 9.04 -9.67 -2.09
C VAL A 26 9.21 -8.63 -3.20
N ALA A 27 8.75 -7.42 -2.95
CA ALA A 27 9.04 -6.26 -3.78
C ALA A 27 9.28 -5.03 -2.91
N VAL A 28 10.20 -4.18 -3.36
CA VAL A 28 10.38 -2.81 -2.86
C VAL A 28 9.78 -1.88 -3.89
N ILE A 29 8.91 -0.99 -3.44
CA ILE A 29 8.12 -0.09 -4.27
C ILE A 29 8.59 1.32 -3.99
N ASP A 30 9.24 1.91 -4.98
CA ASP A 30 9.57 3.33 -5.01
C ASP A 30 8.33 4.08 -5.47
N HIS A 31 7.67 4.79 -4.55
CA HIS A 31 6.42 5.48 -4.89
C HIS A 31 6.62 6.63 -5.89
N SER A 32 7.85 7.17 -6.04
CA SER A 32 8.15 8.20 -7.03
C SER A 32 8.14 7.70 -8.48
N LYS A 33 8.23 6.38 -8.68
CA LYS A 33 8.28 5.74 -10.01
C LYS A 33 7.06 4.87 -10.30
N ALA A 34 6.21 4.66 -9.30
CA ALA A 34 5.07 3.77 -9.39
C ALA A 34 3.80 4.53 -9.78
N GLN A 35 2.90 3.87 -10.50
CA GLN A 35 1.61 4.43 -10.86
C GLN A 35 0.76 4.73 -9.60
N PRO A 36 -0.11 5.76 -9.67
CA PRO A 36 -1.07 6.05 -8.61
C PRO A 36 -1.95 4.84 -8.30
N VAL A 37 -2.33 4.69 -7.03
CA VAL A 37 -3.27 3.64 -6.62
C VAL A 37 -4.67 4.07 -7.05
N PRO A 38 -5.42 3.24 -7.80
CA PRO A 38 -6.76 3.62 -8.24
C PRO A 38 -7.73 3.71 -7.05
N ALA A 39 -8.71 4.61 -7.15
CA ALA A 39 -9.74 4.82 -6.12
C ALA A 39 -10.70 3.61 -6.05
N ARG A 40 -10.30 2.60 -5.28
CA ARG A 40 -11.01 1.32 -5.07
C ARG A 40 -10.73 0.79 -3.66
N SER A 41 -11.46 -0.25 -3.28
CA SER A 41 -11.17 -1.06 -2.11
C SER A 41 -10.34 -2.28 -2.49
N PHE A 42 -9.28 -2.55 -1.72
CA PHE A 42 -8.37 -3.66 -1.98
C PHE A 42 -8.30 -4.58 -0.77
N ASN A 43 -8.54 -5.88 -0.98
CA ASN A 43 -8.23 -6.91 0.00
C ASN A 43 -6.80 -7.41 -0.27
N PHE A 44 -5.90 -7.17 0.69
CA PHE A 44 -4.51 -7.60 0.59
C PHE A 44 -4.38 -9.03 1.09
N GLY A 45 -3.93 -9.96 0.24
CA GLY A 45 -3.42 -11.27 0.61
C GLY A 45 -1.91 -11.29 0.90
N LEU A 46 -1.33 -10.10 1.12
CA LEU A 46 0.10 -9.86 1.28
C LEU A 46 0.35 -9.02 2.54
N TYR A 47 1.56 -9.10 3.07
CA TYR A 47 2.07 -8.15 4.04
C TYR A 47 2.60 -6.92 3.33
N ALA A 48 2.41 -5.73 3.91
CA ALA A 48 3.05 -4.51 3.44
C ALA A 48 3.44 -3.58 4.58
N VAL A 49 4.58 -2.93 4.43
CA VAL A 49 5.05 -1.88 5.34
C VAL A 49 5.48 -0.70 4.50
N GLY A 50 4.92 0.49 4.77
CA GLY A 50 5.31 1.71 4.08
C GLY A 50 5.33 2.90 5.03
N LEU A 51 6.24 3.83 4.77
CA LEU A 51 6.27 5.13 5.42
C LEU A 51 5.47 6.12 4.60
N LYS A 52 4.58 6.87 5.23
CA LYS A 52 3.84 7.97 4.60
C LYS A 52 4.65 9.24 4.73
N GLU A 53 5.34 9.64 3.67
CA GLU A 53 6.21 10.82 3.66
C GLU A 53 5.51 12.13 3.26
N LEU A 54 4.21 12.11 2.93
CA LEU A 54 3.47 13.33 2.56
C LEU A 54 2.08 13.37 3.22
N SER A 55 1.74 14.55 3.74
CA SER A 55 0.45 14.88 4.33
C SER A 55 -0.61 15.16 3.25
N GLY A 56 -1.86 14.73 3.48
CA GLY A 56 -3.03 15.14 2.66
C GLY A 56 -3.87 14.01 2.05
N ALA A 57 -3.35 12.78 1.91
CA ALA A 57 -4.17 11.65 1.45
C ALA A 57 -4.94 11.01 2.61
N GLN A 58 -6.27 11.10 2.61
CA GLN A 58 -7.11 10.34 3.55
C GLN A 58 -7.19 8.88 3.12
N LEU A 59 -6.82 7.97 4.02
CA LEU A 59 -6.92 6.52 3.78
C LEU A 59 -7.99 5.94 4.69
N ARG A 60 -8.78 5.02 4.14
CA ARG A 60 -9.72 4.22 4.92
C ARG A 60 -9.08 2.87 5.20
N TYR A 61 -8.97 2.53 6.49
CA TYR A 61 -8.46 1.25 6.94
C TYR A 61 -9.52 0.55 7.79
N GLY A 62 -10.02 -0.58 7.31
CA GLY A 62 -11.22 -1.21 7.86
C GLY A 62 -12.45 -0.30 7.79
N ARG A 63 -13.12 -0.06 8.93
CA ARG A 63 -14.32 0.78 9.03
C ARG A 63 -14.05 2.24 9.41
N LYS A 64 -12.80 2.61 9.69
CA LYS A 64 -12.45 3.95 10.18
C LYS A 64 -11.66 4.73 9.13
N HIS A 65 -11.90 6.02 9.08
CA HIS A 65 -11.04 7.00 8.42
C HIS A 65 -9.87 7.29 9.35
N TYR A 66 -8.66 7.19 8.83
CA TYR A 66 -7.46 7.55 9.56
C TYR A 66 -6.82 8.74 8.88
N ASP A 67 -6.64 9.81 9.66
CA ASP A 67 -5.77 10.91 9.29
C ASP A 67 -4.32 10.49 9.57
N TYR A 68 -3.73 9.75 8.64
CA TYR A 68 -2.32 9.41 8.73
C TYR A 68 -1.50 10.68 8.50
N GLN A 69 -0.88 11.18 9.57
CA GLN A 69 0.05 12.29 9.51
C GLN A 69 1.32 11.90 8.75
N GLU A 70 2.05 12.90 8.25
CA GLU A 70 3.39 12.71 7.71
C GLU A 70 4.31 12.02 8.73
N GLY A 71 5.17 11.12 8.25
CA GLY A 71 6.01 10.29 9.10
C GLY A 71 5.32 9.06 9.71
N SER A 72 4.04 8.83 9.41
CA SER A 72 3.32 7.64 9.88
C SER A 72 3.74 6.38 9.13
N MET A 73 3.97 5.29 9.86
CA MET A 73 4.13 3.97 9.27
C MET A 73 2.80 3.25 9.13
N ILE A 74 2.58 2.62 7.98
CA ILE A 74 1.39 1.83 7.68
C ILE A 74 1.81 0.38 7.52
N PHE A 75 1.20 -0.48 8.33
CA PHE A 75 1.37 -1.92 8.31
C PHE A 75 0.08 -2.57 7.82
N VAL A 76 0.20 -3.45 6.83
CA VAL A 76 -0.90 -4.23 6.28
C VAL A 76 -0.53 -5.70 6.42
N ALA A 77 -1.47 -6.50 6.93
CA ALA A 77 -1.40 -7.95 7.00
C ALA A 77 -2.40 -8.59 6.03
N PRO A 78 -2.19 -9.85 5.61
CA PRO A 78 -3.13 -10.59 4.80
C PRO A 78 -4.55 -10.60 5.38
N GLY A 79 -5.55 -10.46 4.52
CA GLY A 79 -6.97 -10.36 4.85
C GLY A 79 -7.47 -8.94 5.10
N GLN A 80 -6.59 -7.95 5.26
CA GLN A 80 -7.00 -6.57 5.54
C GLN A 80 -7.47 -5.83 4.28
N VAL A 81 -8.43 -4.93 4.49
CA VAL A 81 -9.03 -4.12 3.42
C VAL A 81 -8.59 -2.66 3.55
N LEU A 82 -7.95 -2.14 2.51
CA LEU A 82 -7.56 -0.74 2.37
C LEU A 82 -8.44 -0.08 1.29
N GLY A 83 -9.07 1.04 1.62
CA GLY A 83 -9.86 1.84 0.68
C GLY A 83 -9.16 3.14 0.30
N VAL A 84 -9.10 3.43 -1.00
CA VAL A 84 -8.67 4.72 -1.54
C VAL A 84 -9.91 5.46 -2.04
N GLN A 85 -10.16 6.66 -1.50
CA GLN A 85 -11.35 7.44 -1.86
C GLN A 85 -11.17 8.19 -3.19
N PRO A 86 -12.22 8.30 -4.02
CA PRO A 86 -12.22 9.15 -5.22
C PRO A 86 -12.17 10.63 -4.85
N GLY A 87 -11.58 11.46 -5.71
CA GLY A 87 -11.51 12.92 -5.53
C GLY A 87 -10.42 13.40 -4.56
N VAL A 88 -9.70 12.48 -3.90
CA VAL A 88 -8.41 12.80 -3.27
C VAL A 88 -7.39 12.74 -4.38
N GLU A 89 -6.87 13.89 -4.82
CA GLU A 89 -5.70 13.87 -5.69
C GLU A 89 -4.61 13.06 -5.00
N PRO A 90 -4.05 12.04 -5.66
CA PRO A 90 -2.92 11.34 -5.10
C PRO A 90 -1.76 12.33 -5.11
N LEU A 91 -1.56 13.02 -3.98
CA LEU A 91 -0.27 13.59 -3.63
C LEU A 91 0.74 12.49 -3.94
N ALA A 92 1.57 12.73 -4.96
CA ALA A 92 2.50 11.74 -5.49
C ALA A 92 3.32 11.23 -4.30
N PRO A 93 3.00 10.03 -3.75
CA PRO A 93 3.54 9.65 -2.47
C PRO A 93 5.05 9.54 -2.64
N LYS A 94 5.81 10.19 -1.77
CA LYS A 94 7.24 9.95 -1.70
C LYS A 94 7.51 8.79 -0.75
N GLY A 95 8.67 8.16 -0.94
CA GLY A 95 9.14 7.09 -0.07
C GLY A 95 8.99 5.69 -0.63
N TYR A 96 9.31 4.75 0.25
CA TYR A 96 9.41 3.33 -0.08
C TYR A 96 8.37 2.50 0.68
N LYS A 97 7.90 1.45 0.01
CA LYS A 97 7.08 0.40 0.60
C LYS A 97 7.68 -0.96 0.31
N ILE A 98 7.70 -1.82 1.32
CA ILE A 98 8.02 -3.23 1.18
C ILE A 98 6.70 -3.99 1.14
N VAL A 99 6.57 -4.91 0.17
CA VAL A 99 5.44 -5.84 0.07
C VAL A 99 5.99 -7.26 0.03
N SER A 100 5.42 -8.17 0.81
CA SER A 100 5.90 -9.54 0.94
C SER A 100 4.77 -10.56 1.07
N ARG A 101 5.06 -11.81 0.66
CA ARG A 101 4.18 -12.97 0.88
C ARG A 101 4.19 -13.45 2.33
N ASN A 102 5.32 -13.32 3.03
CA ASN A 102 5.50 -13.81 4.39
C ASN A 102 5.66 -12.65 5.36
N ALA A 103 5.34 -12.91 6.64
CA ALA A 103 5.67 -11.99 7.71
C ALA A 103 7.20 -11.91 7.85
N HIS A 104 7.72 -10.70 7.96
CA HIS A 104 9.12 -10.44 8.27
C HIS A 104 9.18 -9.59 9.53
N SER A 105 10.12 -9.88 10.42
CA SER A 105 10.47 -9.01 11.53
C SER A 105 11.14 -7.75 10.97
N VAL A 106 10.53 -6.60 11.21
CA VAL A 106 11.14 -5.30 10.90
C VAL A 106 11.66 -4.72 12.21
N VAL A 107 12.98 -4.62 12.32
CA VAL A 107 13.62 -3.92 13.46
C VAL A 107 13.77 -2.47 13.05
N LEU A 108 13.11 -1.58 13.80
CA LEU A 108 13.27 -0.14 13.67
C LEU A 108 14.25 0.30 14.76
N SER A 109 15.48 0.64 14.36
CA SER A 109 16.48 1.24 15.25
C SER A 109 16.56 2.73 14.96
N ASN A 110 16.62 3.53 16.03
CA ASN A 110 16.91 4.96 15.96
C ASN A 110 18.40 5.23 15.72
#